data_AF-A0A7F8QX32-F1
#
_entry.id   AF-A0A7F8QX32-F1
#
_cell.length_a   1.000
_cell.length_b   1.000
_cell.length_c   1.000
_cell.angle_alpha   90.00
_cell.angle_beta   90.00
_cell.angle_gamma   90.00
#
_symmetry.space_group_name_H-M   'P 1'
#
loop_
_entity.id
_entity.type
_entity.pdbx_description
1 polymer ?
#
loop_
_entity_poly.entity_id
_entity_poly.type
_entity_poly.pdbx_seq_one_letter_code
_entity_poly.pdbx_strand_id
1 'polypeptide(L)'
;MMVSMGAVSQGTPVVTIVHDCQVIDIPEALLEDHDLTVDYILTPTRVIATGCERPKPTGILWSKSPGTGPRISFANLWDSDKQPGSRSSAARHQF
;
A
#
# COMPACT_ATOMS: atom_id res chain seq x y z
N MET A 1 -1.00 -8.02 0.52
CA MET A 1 -1.63 -9.27 0.06
C MET A 1 -0.91 -9.86 -1.17
N MET A 2 -0.74 -9.14 -2.28
CA MET A 2 -0.06 -9.74 -3.47
C MET A 2 1.42 -10.09 -3.23
N VAL A 3 2.18 -9.24 -2.54
CA VAL A 3 3.59 -9.51 -2.18
C VAL A 3 3.72 -10.75 -1.30
N SER A 4 2.87 -10.87 -0.27
CA SER A 4 2.88 -12.02 0.65
C SER A 4 2.47 -13.35 -0.02
N MET A 5 1.75 -13.27 -1.13
CA MET A 5 1.38 -14.44 -1.95
C MET A 5 2.46 -14.78 -2.99
N GLY A 6 3.54 -14.00 -3.09
CA GLY A 6 4.57 -14.17 -4.12
C GLY A 6 4.12 -13.81 -5.54
N ALA A 7 2.94 -13.19 -5.70
CA ALA A 7 2.39 -12.84 -7.01
C ALA A 7 3.04 -11.60 -7.64
N VAL A 8 3.61 -10.72 -6.81
CA VAL A 8 4.32 -9.51 -7.23
C VAL A 8 5.60 -9.34 -6.43
N SER A 9 6.57 -8.67 -7.03
CA SER A 9 7.88 -8.39 -6.43
C SER A 9 8.24 -6.91 -6.59
N GLN A 10 9.39 -6.50 -6.04
CA GLN A 10 9.89 -5.13 -6.20
C GLN A 10 10.13 -4.75 -7.68
N GLY A 11 10.42 -5.73 -8.53
CA GLY A 11 10.57 -5.52 -9.98
C GLY A 11 9.25 -5.46 -10.74
N THR A 12 8.09 -5.65 -10.10
CA THR A 12 6.79 -5.56 -10.77
C THR A 12 6.47 -4.09 -11.11
N PRO A 13 6.24 -3.76 -12.40
CA PRO A 13 5.89 -2.40 -12.80
C PRO A 13 4.56 -1.94 -12.18
N VAL A 14 4.53 -0.69 -11.73
CA VAL A 14 3.34 -0.01 -11.24
C VAL A 14 2.94 1.02 -12.29
N VAL A 15 1.71 0.90 -12.78
CA VAL A 15 1.18 1.72 -13.87
C VAL A 15 -0.14 2.35 -13.42
N THR A 16 -0.32 3.64 -13.72
CA THR A 16 -1.59 4.34 -13.49
C THR A 16 -2.13 4.94 -14.79
N ILE A 17 -3.45 5.12 -14.84
CA ILE A 17 -4.16 5.75 -15.95
C ILE A 17 -4.90 6.97 -15.39
N VAL A 18 -4.64 8.13 -15.98
CA VAL A 18 -5.22 9.41 -15.57
C VAL A 18 -5.54 10.26 -16.80
N HIS A 19 -6.33 11.31 -16.65
CA HIS A 19 -6.48 12.31 -17.70
C HIS A 19 -5.28 13.25 -17.76
N ASP A 20 -5.04 13.86 -18.92
CA ASP A 20 -3.91 14.80 -19.10
C ASP A 20 -3.93 15.95 -18.08
N CYS A 21 -5.11 16.40 -17.65
CA CYS A 21 -5.27 17.46 -16.66
C CYS A 21 -4.89 17.09 -15.21
N GLN A 22 -4.67 15.80 -14.94
CA GLN A 22 -4.24 15.31 -13.62
C GLN A 22 -2.71 15.17 -13.51
N VAL A 23 -1.99 15.38 -14.63
CA VAL A 23 -0.53 15.37 -14.64
C VAL A 23 -0.05 16.79 -14.38
N ILE A 24 0.23 17.08 -13.10
CA ILE A 24 0.69 18.37 -12.62
C ILE A 24 1.94 18.21 -11.75
N ASP A 25 2.78 19.23 -11.74
CA ASP A 25 3.93 19.28 -10.83
C ASP A 25 3.44 19.57 -9.40
N ILE A 26 3.90 18.75 -8.45
CA ILE A 26 3.65 18.96 -7.02
C ILE A 26 4.98 19.14 -6.28
N PRO A 27 5.03 19.94 -5.20
CA PRO A 27 6.23 20.06 -4.38
C PRO A 27 6.63 18.72 -3.75
N GLU A 28 7.92 18.36 -3.82
CA GLU A 28 8.47 17.14 -3.20
C GLU A 28 8.19 17.05 -1.70
N ALA A 29 8.06 18.20 -1.01
CA ALA A 29 7.74 18.26 0.41
C ALA A 29 6.36 17.67 0.77
N LEU A 30 5.49 17.44 -0.22
CA LEU A 30 4.21 16.76 -0.03
C LEU A 30 4.32 15.23 -0.11
N LEU A 31 5.45 14.69 -0.58
CA LEU A 31 5.66 13.25 -0.72
C LEU A 31 6.19 12.62 0.57
N GLU A 32 5.54 11.55 0.99
CA GLU A 32 5.82 10.83 2.22
C GLU A 32 6.32 9.40 1.96
N ASP A 33 7.04 8.81 2.92
CA ASP A 33 7.62 7.46 2.77
C ASP A 33 6.61 6.32 2.58
N HIS A 34 5.33 6.60 2.79
CA HIS A 34 4.26 5.64 2.56
C HIS A 34 3.58 5.83 1.19
N ASP A 35 3.94 6.87 0.45
CA ASP A 35 3.42 7.11 -0.90
C ASP A 35 4.03 6.12 -1.89
N LEU A 36 3.17 5.57 -2.74
CA LEU A 36 3.58 4.63 -3.77
C LEU A 36 4.01 5.39 -5.02
N THR A 37 5.24 5.14 -5.46
CA THR A 37 5.73 5.59 -6.76
C THR A 37 5.20 4.71 -7.89
N VAL A 38 4.92 5.34 -9.04
CA VAL A 38 4.50 4.66 -10.27
C VAL A 38 5.63 4.73 -11.29
N ASP A 39 5.83 3.67 -12.06
CA ASP A 39 6.85 3.59 -13.11
C ASP A 39 6.37 4.26 -14.41
N TYR A 40 5.06 4.15 -14.68
CA TYR A 40 4.43 4.73 -15.87
C TYR A 40 3.10 5.42 -15.55
N ILE A 41 2.86 6.55 -16.20
CA ILE A 41 1.58 7.25 -16.23
C ILE A 41 1.06 7.22 -17.66
N LEU A 42 -0.12 6.63 -17.85
CA LEU A 42 -0.82 6.60 -19.13
C LEU A 42 -1.89 7.69 -19.12
N THR A 43 -1.85 8.54 -20.13
CA THR A 43 -2.94 9.47 -20.43
C THR A 43 -3.54 9.11 -21.79
N PRO A 44 -4.74 9.63 -22.14
CA PRO A 44 -5.31 9.42 -23.48
C PRO A 44 -4.38 9.81 -24.63
N THR A 45 -3.44 10.73 -24.40
CA THR A 45 -2.56 11.27 -25.45
C THR A 45 -1.14 10.73 -25.45
N ARG A 46 -0.65 10.17 -24.33
CA ARG A 46 0.75 9.74 -24.21
C ARG A 46 1.01 8.76 -23.06
N VAL A 47 2.17 8.12 -23.14
CA VAL A 47 2.76 7.31 -22.06
C VAL A 47 3.97 8.07 -21.49
N ILE A 48 4.02 8.22 -20.18
CA ILE A 48 5.08 8.93 -19.47
C ILE A 48 5.82 7.93 -18.60
N ALA A 49 7.12 7.74 -18.82
CA ALA A 49 7.99 7.03 -17.88
C ALA A 49 8.45 8.02 -16.81
N THR A 50 8.18 7.73 -15.54
CA THR A 50 8.43 8.70 -14.45
C THR A 50 9.90 8.75 -14.01
N GLY A 51 10.64 7.65 -14.18
CA GLY A 51 12.03 7.56 -13.74
C GLY A 51 12.23 7.78 -12.24
N CYS A 52 11.19 7.54 -11.42
CA CYS A 52 11.24 7.85 -9.99
C CYS A 52 12.25 6.94 -9.26
N GLU A 53 13.27 7.55 -8.65
CA GLU A 53 14.30 6.81 -7.90
C GLU A 53 13.89 6.49 -6.45
N ARG A 54 12.77 7.07 -5.98
CA ARG A 54 12.28 6.86 -4.62
C ARG A 54 11.81 5.41 -4.45
N PRO A 55 12.27 4.71 -3.40
CA PRO A 55 11.96 3.30 -3.21
C PRO A 55 10.47 3.09 -2.93
N LYS A 56 9.91 2.00 -3.47
CA LYS A 56 8.54 1.58 -3.19
C LYS A 56 8.38 1.19 -1.71
N PRO A 57 7.29 1.56 -1.04
CA PRO A 57 7.03 1.12 0.34
C PRO A 57 7.03 -0.42 0.44
N THR A 58 7.72 -0.95 1.45
CA THR A 58 7.87 -2.41 1.64
C THR A 58 6.78 -3.03 2.51
N GLY A 59 5.91 -2.22 3.10
CA GLY A 59 4.84 -2.66 3.98
C GLY A 59 4.20 -1.51 4.74
N ILE A 60 3.47 -1.84 5.80
CA ILE A 60 2.78 -0.85 6.63
C ILE A 60 3.80 -0.15 7.55
N LEU A 61 3.88 1.18 7.45
CA LEU A 61 4.73 2.01 8.30
C LEU A 61 4.00 2.35 9.62
N TRP A 62 3.98 1.41 10.56
CA TRP A 62 3.27 1.54 11.84
C TRP A 62 3.69 2.75 12.69
N SER A 63 4.93 3.22 12.54
CA SER A 63 5.44 4.41 13.24
C SER A 63 4.69 5.69 12.90
N LYS A 64 3.96 5.76 11.77
CA LYS A 64 3.14 6.91 11.39
C LYS A 64 1.70 6.88 11.94
N SER A 65 1.26 5.79 12.56
CA SER A 65 -0.07 5.70 13.17
C SER A 65 -0.02 6.10 14.64
N PRO A 66 -0.70 7.18 15.07
CA PRO A 66 -0.80 7.50 16.49
C PRO A 66 -1.61 6.41 17.22
N GLY A 67 -1.00 5.74 18.21
CA GLY A 67 -1.71 4.91 19.19
C GLY A 67 -1.66 3.38 19.04
N THR A 68 -0.74 2.79 18.27
CA THR A 68 -0.62 1.32 18.21
C THR A 68 0.40 0.78 19.22
N GLY A 69 -0.11 0.03 20.20
CA GLY A 69 0.68 -0.88 21.05
C GLY A 69 1.30 -2.03 20.24
N PRO A 70 1.87 -3.06 20.90
CA PRO A 70 2.75 -4.03 20.25
C PRO A 70 2.07 -4.73 19.07
N ARG A 71 2.84 -4.84 17.99
CA ARG A 71 2.59 -5.47 16.69
C ARG A 71 1.54 -6.58 16.74
N ILE A 72 0.33 -6.33 16.25
CA ILE A 72 -0.54 -7.41 15.77
C ILE A 72 -0.10 -7.69 14.34
N SER A 73 0.62 -8.79 14.13
CA SER A 73 0.88 -9.26 12.78
C SER A 73 -0.44 -9.76 12.18
N PHE A 74 -0.68 -9.50 10.90
CA PHE A 74 -1.84 -10.05 10.19
C PHE A 74 -1.87 -11.59 10.24
N ALA A 75 -0.70 -12.22 10.32
CA ALA A 75 -0.57 -13.67 10.52
C ALA A 75 -1.17 -14.10 11.87
N ASN A 76 -0.86 -13.39 12.96
CA ASN A 76 -1.39 -13.69 14.29
C ASN A 76 -2.91 -13.48 14.35
N LEU A 77 -3.45 -12.51 13.59
CA LEU A 77 -4.89 -12.27 13.53
C LEU A 77 -5.61 -13.40 12.78
N TRP A 78 -5.06 -13.85 11.64
CA TRP A 78 -5.63 -14.93 10.84
C TRP A 78 -5.50 -16.31 11.52
N ASP A 79 -4.40 -16.57 12.24
CA ASP A 79 -4.21 -17.81 13.00
C ASP A 79 -5.14 -17.90 14.22
N SER A 80 -5.50 -16.75 14.81
CA SER A 80 -6.45 -16.68 15.92
C SER A 80 -7.89 -17.03 15.50
N ASP A 81 -8.25 -16.77 14.24
CA ASP A 81 -9.56 -17.11 13.65
C ASP A 81 -9.66 -18.58 13.19
N LYS A 82 -8.52 -19.28 13.08
CA LYS A 82 -8.46 -20.69 12.65
C LYS A 82 -8.63 -21.69 13.79
N GLN A 83 -8.66 -21.25 15.05
CA GLN A 83 -8.87 -22.15 16.18
C GLN A 83 -10.36 -22.53 16.31
N PRO A 84 -10.73 -23.83 16.22
CA PRO A 84 -12.10 -24.26 16.36
C PRO A 84 -12.56 -24.05 17.82
N GLY A 85 -13.22 -22.92 18.08
CA GLY A 85 -13.81 -22.59 19.38
C GLY A 85 -13.71 -21.12 19.81
N SER A 86 -12.85 -20.29 19.20
CA SER A 86 -12.75 -18.87 19.54
C SER A 86 -13.77 -18.03 18.75
N ARG A 87 -15.04 -18.06 19.17
CA ARG A 87 -15.94 -16.93 18.82
C ARG A 87 -15.50 -15.72 19.64
N SER A 88 -14.57 -14.93 19.09
CA SER A 88 -14.26 -13.59 19.62
C SER A 88 -15.51 -12.72 19.49
N SER A 89 -16.05 -12.23 20.62
CA SER A 89 -17.20 -11.32 20.63
C SER A 89 -16.83 -9.88 20.21
N ALA A 90 -15.57 -9.63 19.83
CA ALA A 90 -15.09 -8.30 19.45
C ALA A 90 -15.62 -7.82 18.09
N ALA A 91 -16.09 -8.73 17.22
CA ALA A 91 -16.60 -8.39 15.89
C ALA A 91 -18.08 -7.98 15.88
N ARG A 92 -18.56 -7.26 16.89
CA ARG A 92 -19.96 -6.77 16.93
C ARG A 92 -20.14 -5.26 16.98
N HIS A 93 -19.08 -4.46 17.07
CA HIS A 93 -19.19 -3.00 17.03
C HIS A 93 -18.06 -2.39 16.22
N GLN A 94 -18.08 -2.62 14.91
CA GLN A 94 -17.42 -1.77 13.92
C GLN A 94 -17.84 -2.22 12.52
N PHE A 95 -19.13 -2.06 12.22
CA PHE A 95 -19.71 -1.61 10.95
C PHE A 95 -21.12 -1.10 11.26
#